data_AF-A0A853ERS8-F1
#
_entry.id   AF-A0A853ERS8-F1
#
_cell.length_a   1.000
_cell.length_b   1.000
_cell.length_c   1.000
_cell.angle_alpha   90.00
_cell.angle_beta   90.00
_cell.angle_gamma   90.00
#
_symmetry.space_group_name_H-M   'P 1'
#
loop_
_entity.id
_entity.type
_entity.pdbx_description
1 polymer ?
#
loop_
_entity_poly.entity_id
_entity_poly.type
_entity_poly.pdbx_seq_one_letter_code
_entity_poly.pdbx_strand_id
1 'polypeptide(L)'
;MNALVLGWLVAAALVAVEHSGVPEARWLVVHALLLGAVSTAILIWSAHFAEAVRRRALRGGHRDQAIRLVTHTVGATTTVVGTVVGSLAVVVAGAVLVGLVAVWHGVVLWDQSRRALTSMLGWTTSFFVVAVASLPVGIALGVLLGRASGEAHSLLYIAHVGSMLLGWVGLTVVGTLVTLWPTMLRVRMQPGGARPARQGFVALVLGLVLVVTGAVLGLRWLAAVGLGAYLAGLVRSAVPLVDEARRRRPGSFATRSVAAASLWWCGSVLAWLVVLVFAAGWPEVEVRVGELLAPVVVGFAVQVLLGASSYLVPMILGGGPAVVRVTNAVADSWGTMRLVLVNGGLALSLLPGPRLLVFSASAVVVAALVWTPVLLVRVAVLARRARPQPTASVVTTSSLPGLGGAVRVPSRLRGQRGQVLAAGAVLTLVVVVGIAADPERLGTGAAGAGVPPTGAVVEVAVELRDMRFEPSAVDVRAGDELVLVVTNTDDSVHDLVLETGASSGRLAPQESARIEVGVVGDDLSGWCSVAGHRQMGMVFDVRALGADSSGGATGRAQTLGLRPAQGGFVELVPAVAGHYPFVSHRMVDAERGAHGILEVAG
;
A
#
# COMPACT_ATOMS: atom_id res chain seq x y z
N MET A 1 -1.80 14.20 16.52
CA MET A 1 -1.35 12.79 16.47
C MET A 1 -2.22 11.98 15.52
N ASN A 2 -3.48 11.64 15.85
CA ASN A 2 -4.33 10.83 14.95
C ASN A 2 -4.66 11.50 13.59
N ALA A 3 -4.57 12.82 13.48
CA ALA A 3 -4.70 13.53 12.20
C ALA A 3 -3.57 13.17 11.20
N LEU A 4 -2.38 12.79 11.68
CA LEU A 4 -1.28 12.36 10.80
C LEU A 4 -1.61 11.03 10.11
N VAL A 5 -2.20 10.09 10.85
CA VAL A 5 -2.69 8.81 10.28
C VAL A 5 -3.69 9.09 9.17
N LEU A 6 -4.64 10.01 9.40
CA LEU A 6 -5.61 10.41 8.39
C LEU A 6 -4.95 11.05 7.17
N GLY A 7 -3.96 11.93 7.37
CA GLY A 7 -3.21 12.56 6.28
C GLY A 7 -2.54 11.53 5.37
N TRP A 8 -1.89 10.51 5.95
CA TRP A 8 -1.29 9.41 5.19
C TRP A 8 -2.32 8.55 4.46
N LEU A 9 -3.47 8.25 5.09
CA LEU A 9 -4.55 7.51 4.44
C LEU A 9 -5.12 8.28 3.24
N VAL A 10 -5.26 9.61 3.36
CA VAL A 10 -5.70 10.46 2.25
C VAL A 10 -4.66 10.49 1.14
N ALA A 11 -3.37 10.67 1.48
CA ALA A 11 -2.29 10.63 0.48
C ALA A 11 -2.27 9.29 -0.28
N ALA A 12 -2.36 8.17 0.42
CA ALA A 12 -2.43 6.85 -0.20
C ALA A 12 -3.66 6.68 -1.10
N ALA A 13 -4.83 7.19 -0.67
CA ALA A 13 -6.05 7.14 -1.49
C ALA A 13 -5.93 8.00 -2.76
N LEU A 14 -5.30 9.18 -2.66
CA LEU A 14 -5.06 10.06 -3.82
C LEU A 14 -4.14 9.39 -4.84
N VAL A 15 -3.02 8.78 -4.40
CA VAL A 15 -2.11 8.05 -5.29
C VAL A 15 -2.79 6.81 -5.90
N ALA A 16 -3.64 6.13 -5.14
CA ALA A 16 -4.38 4.97 -5.66
C ALA A 16 -5.40 5.35 -6.74
N VAL A 17 -5.95 6.56 -6.69
CA VAL A 17 -6.85 7.08 -7.73
C VAL A 17 -6.03 7.54 -8.94
N GLU A 18 -4.99 8.35 -8.72
CA GLU A 18 -4.11 8.94 -9.74
C GLU A 18 -2.93 8.00 -10.11
N HIS A 19 -3.23 6.75 -10.48
CA HIS A 19 -2.20 5.71 -10.64
C HIS A 19 -1.49 5.72 -12.01
N SER A 20 -2.11 6.29 -13.06
CA SER A 20 -1.58 6.29 -14.43
C SER A 20 -0.40 7.25 -14.63
N GLY A 21 -0.42 8.42 -13.99
CA GLY A 21 0.63 9.44 -14.11
C GLY A 21 1.74 9.35 -13.05
N VAL A 22 1.63 8.43 -12.09
CA VAL A 22 2.52 8.39 -10.92
C VAL A 22 3.56 7.29 -11.05
N PRO A 23 4.86 7.63 -11.14
CA PRO A 23 5.94 6.64 -11.13
C PRO A 23 5.87 5.75 -9.89
N GLU A 24 6.01 4.44 -10.09
CA GLU A 24 6.00 3.46 -8.99
C GLU A 24 4.75 3.52 -8.09
N ALA A 25 3.57 3.83 -8.65
CA ALA A 25 2.31 3.99 -7.89
C ALA A 25 2.04 2.85 -6.89
N ARG A 26 2.30 1.58 -7.27
CA ARG A 26 2.15 0.43 -6.36
C ARG A 26 3.06 0.53 -5.14
N TRP A 27 4.33 0.88 -5.33
CA TRP A 27 5.29 1.06 -4.24
C TRP A 27 4.85 2.21 -3.33
N LEU A 28 4.41 3.33 -3.91
CA LEU A 28 3.98 4.52 -3.18
C LEU A 28 2.73 4.26 -2.34
N VAL A 29 1.71 3.58 -2.87
CA VAL A 29 0.51 3.25 -2.11
C VAL A 29 0.86 2.35 -0.93
N VAL A 30 1.66 1.30 -1.17
CA VAL A 30 2.07 0.36 -0.10
C VAL A 30 2.84 1.08 1.00
N HIS A 31 3.81 1.93 0.65
CA HIS A 31 4.62 2.64 1.65
C HIS A 31 3.86 3.79 2.32
N ALA A 32 3.02 4.55 1.61
CA ALA A 32 2.16 5.55 2.23
C ALA A 32 1.21 4.92 3.27
N LEU A 33 0.69 3.72 2.99
CA LEU A 33 -0.14 2.97 3.94
C LEU A 33 0.68 2.38 5.09
N LEU A 34 1.75 1.64 4.80
CA LEU A 34 2.50 0.88 5.81
C LEU A 34 3.52 1.74 6.56
N LEU A 35 4.44 2.38 5.85
CA LEU A 35 5.45 3.29 6.43
C LEU A 35 4.79 4.58 6.93
N GLY A 36 3.76 5.10 6.26
CA GLY A 36 3.03 6.28 6.70
C GLY A 36 1.97 6.00 7.76
N ALA A 37 0.78 5.60 7.33
CA ALA A 37 -0.41 5.52 8.17
C ALA A 37 -0.30 4.48 9.29
N VAL A 38 0.04 3.24 8.96
CA VAL A 38 0.10 2.12 9.90
C VAL A 38 1.24 2.32 10.89
N SER A 39 2.45 2.67 10.44
CA SER A 39 3.59 2.90 11.36
C SER A 39 3.34 4.08 12.30
N THR A 40 2.75 5.17 11.81
CA THR A 40 2.30 6.29 12.67
C THR A 40 1.32 5.81 13.73
N ALA A 41 0.33 4.99 13.34
CA ALA A 41 -0.62 4.42 14.28
C ALA A 41 0.04 3.46 15.28
N ILE A 42 0.97 2.61 14.83
CA ILE A 42 1.74 1.70 15.70
C ILE A 42 2.53 2.50 16.74
N LEU A 43 3.24 3.56 16.36
CA LEU A 43 3.98 4.41 17.30
C LEU A 43 3.08 5.05 18.37
N ILE A 44 1.86 5.48 17.98
CA ILE A 44 0.87 6.04 18.91
C ILE A 44 0.34 4.97 19.86
N TRP A 45 -0.15 3.87 19.30
CA TRP A 45 -0.93 2.87 20.03
C TRP A 45 -0.06 1.93 20.84
N SER A 46 1.11 1.50 20.35
CA SER A 46 2.04 0.69 21.14
C SER A 46 2.49 1.41 22.40
N ALA A 47 2.75 2.72 22.32
CA ALA A 47 3.03 3.56 23.48
C ALA A 47 1.85 3.57 24.46
N HIS A 48 0.65 3.88 23.96
CA HIS A 48 -0.56 3.93 24.79
C HIS A 48 -0.86 2.60 25.50
N PHE A 49 -0.78 1.48 24.78
CA PHE A 49 -1.03 0.16 25.36
C PHE A 49 0.06 -0.27 26.35
N ALA A 50 1.33 0.05 26.07
CA ALA A 50 2.42 -0.21 27.01
C ALA A 50 2.21 0.56 28.33
N GLU A 51 1.88 1.84 28.25
CA GLU A 51 1.56 2.66 29.43
C GLU A 51 0.37 2.13 30.21
N ALA A 52 -0.71 1.72 29.51
CA ALA A 52 -1.91 1.17 30.13
C ALA A 52 -1.63 -0.16 30.87
N VAL A 53 -0.87 -1.07 30.25
CA VAL A 53 -0.57 -2.40 30.82
C VAL A 53 0.47 -2.35 31.93
N ARG A 54 1.47 -1.46 31.80
CA ARG A 54 2.54 -1.27 32.78
C ARG A 54 2.18 -0.24 33.86
N ARG A 55 1.06 0.47 33.71
CA ARG A 55 0.56 1.53 34.61
C ARG A 55 1.64 2.57 34.93
N ARG A 56 2.41 2.94 33.91
CA ARG A 56 3.55 3.85 34.03
C ARG A 56 3.70 4.63 32.73
N ALA A 57 3.89 5.93 32.78
CA ALA A 57 4.16 6.73 31.59
C ALA A 57 5.53 6.40 30.97
N LEU A 58 5.65 6.54 29.65
CA LEU A 58 6.93 6.47 28.96
C LEU A 58 7.78 7.70 29.31
N ARG A 59 9.11 7.54 29.25
CA ARG A 59 10.03 8.68 29.44
C ARG A 59 9.75 9.76 28.40
N GLY A 60 9.76 11.02 28.86
CA GLY A 60 9.51 12.20 28.04
C GLY A 60 8.04 12.52 27.74
N GLY A 61 7.12 11.63 28.12
CA GLY A 61 5.68 11.84 27.99
C GLY A 61 5.22 12.21 26.57
N HIS A 62 4.21 13.07 26.47
CA HIS A 62 3.61 13.45 25.20
C HIS A 62 4.51 14.31 24.30
N ARG A 63 5.44 15.09 24.88
CA ARG A 63 6.37 15.93 24.10
C ARG A 63 7.29 15.05 23.25
N ASP A 64 7.96 14.09 23.88
CA ASP A 64 8.86 13.17 23.18
C ASP A 64 8.09 12.30 22.17
N GLN A 65 6.86 11.90 22.50
CA GLN A 65 6.01 11.19 21.55
C GLN A 65 5.66 12.05 20.33
N ALA A 66 5.38 13.34 20.51
CA ALA A 66 5.13 14.26 19.42
C ALA A 66 6.39 14.44 18.54
N ILE A 67 7.56 14.60 19.15
CA ILE A 67 8.84 14.70 18.42
C ILE A 67 9.08 13.43 17.60
N ARG A 68 8.95 12.24 18.19
CA ARG A 68 9.08 10.97 17.46
C ARG A 68 8.15 10.89 16.24
N LEU A 69 6.89 11.31 16.37
CA LEU A 69 5.95 11.28 15.25
C LEU A 69 6.28 12.29 14.16
N VAL A 70 6.74 13.49 14.53
CA VAL A 70 7.18 14.50 13.55
C VAL A 70 8.42 13.99 12.83
N THR A 71 9.44 13.52 13.55
CA THR A 71 10.67 12.96 12.96
C THR A 71 10.38 11.77 12.06
N HIS A 72 9.47 10.87 12.46
CA HIS A 72 9.04 9.76 11.62
C HIS A 72 8.33 10.24 10.36
N THR A 73 7.42 11.22 10.47
CA THR A 73 6.69 11.75 9.31
C THR A 73 7.65 12.40 8.33
N VAL A 74 8.57 13.24 8.83
CA VAL A 74 9.64 13.84 8.00
C VAL A 74 10.48 12.75 7.35
N GLY A 75 10.96 11.77 8.12
CA GLY A 75 11.75 10.66 7.58
C GLY A 75 11.02 9.86 6.49
N ALA A 76 9.78 9.47 6.74
CA ALA A 76 8.95 8.72 5.79
C ALA A 76 8.66 9.53 4.52
N THR A 77 8.30 10.81 4.65
CA THR A 77 8.10 11.69 3.50
C THR A 77 9.39 11.88 2.72
N THR A 78 10.52 12.10 3.39
CA THR A 78 11.83 12.20 2.73
C THR A 78 12.19 10.92 1.99
N THR A 79 11.95 9.73 2.55
CA THR A 79 12.14 8.46 1.85
C THR A 79 11.28 8.37 0.59
N VAL A 80 9.98 8.70 0.70
CA VAL A 80 9.06 8.69 -0.44
C VAL A 80 9.52 9.67 -1.54
N VAL A 81 9.85 10.91 -1.17
CA VAL A 81 10.35 11.91 -2.11
C VAL A 81 11.66 11.47 -2.75
N GLY A 82 12.57 10.88 -1.97
CA GLY A 82 13.82 10.32 -2.48
C GLY A 82 13.60 9.25 -3.54
N THR A 83 12.63 8.35 -3.33
CA THR A 83 12.28 7.32 -4.33
C THR A 83 11.69 7.94 -5.59
N VAL A 84 10.75 8.88 -5.46
CA VAL A 84 10.11 9.53 -6.62
C VAL A 84 11.12 10.31 -7.47
N VAL A 85 12.07 11.00 -6.84
CA VAL A 85 13.12 11.78 -7.53
C VAL A 85 14.31 10.90 -7.95
N GLY A 86 14.35 9.62 -7.55
CA GLY A 86 15.46 8.70 -7.83
C GLY A 86 16.77 9.06 -7.14
N SER A 87 16.71 9.67 -5.95
CA SER A 87 17.89 10.07 -5.18
C SER A 87 18.13 9.15 -3.99
N LEU A 88 19.09 8.24 -4.13
CA LEU A 88 19.47 7.32 -3.05
C LEU A 88 19.90 8.05 -1.77
N ALA A 89 20.65 9.15 -1.89
CA ALA A 89 21.10 9.92 -0.72
C ALA A 89 19.90 10.44 0.09
N VAL A 90 18.84 10.89 -0.59
CA VAL A 90 17.59 11.34 0.04
C VAL A 90 16.82 10.16 0.64
N VAL A 91 16.72 9.03 -0.06
CA VAL A 91 16.12 7.79 0.46
C VAL A 91 16.79 7.36 1.76
N VAL A 92 18.13 7.30 1.78
CA VAL A 92 18.94 6.92 2.94
C VAL A 92 18.77 7.92 4.08
N ALA A 93 18.79 9.23 3.80
CA ALA A 93 18.56 10.25 4.82
C ALA A 93 17.20 10.09 5.51
N GLY A 94 16.13 9.89 4.72
CA GLY A 94 14.80 9.60 5.27
C GLY A 94 14.75 8.30 6.06
N ALA A 95 15.37 7.24 5.54
CA ALA A 95 15.42 5.91 6.17
C ALA A 95 16.15 5.95 7.52
N VAL A 96 17.25 6.71 7.62
CA VAL A 96 17.98 6.93 8.87
C VAL A 96 17.10 7.63 9.91
N LEU A 97 16.34 8.66 9.52
CA LEU A 97 15.41 9.33 10.44
C LEU A 97 14.35 8.37 10.99
N VAL A 98 13.75 7.55 10.12
CA VAL A 98 12.77 6.53 10.55
C VAL A 98 13.44 5.49 11.46
N GLY A 99 14.63 5.01 11.10
CA GLY A 99 15.40 4.05 11.91
C GLY A 99 15.77 4.60 13.29
N LEU A 100 16.18 5.86 13.38
CA LEU A 100 16.46 6.54 14.66
C LEU A 100 15.19 6.63 15.53
N VAL A 101 14.03 6.92 14.94
CA VAL A 101 12.76 6.90 15.67
C VAL A 101 12.42 5.49 16.16
N ALA A 102 12.66 4.46 15.35
CA ALA A 102 12.45 3.07 15.73
C ALA A 102 13.30 2.69 16.96
N VAL A 103 14.61 2.97 16.90
CA VAL A 103 15.53 2.73 18.01
C VAL A 103 15.11 3.51 19.26
N TRP A 104 14.80 4.81 19.12
CA TRP A 104 14.32 5.63 20.23
C TRP A 104 13.05 5.04 20.85
N HIS A 105 12.05 4.72 20.05
CA HIS A 105 10.78 4.16 20.52
C HIS A 105 10.99 2.83 21.25
N GLY A 106 11.83 1.95 20.69
CA GLY A 106 12.17 0.67 21.30
C GLY A 106 12.91 0.80 22.64
N VAL A 107 13.87 1.73 22.74
CA VAL A 107 14.58 2.01 23.99
C VAL A 107 13.62 2.47 25.09
N VAL A 108 12.66 3.34 24.78
CA VAL A 108 11.71 3.83 25.80
C VAL A 108 10.74 2.71 26.24
N LEU A 109 10.25 1.89 25.31
CA LEU A 109 9.42 0.72 25.65
C LEU A 109 10.20 -0.30 26.50
N TRP A 110 11.46 -0.55 26.16
CA TRP A 110 12.34 -1.47 26.88
C TRP A 110 12.71 -0.95 28.28
N ASP A 111 12.99 0.34 28.44
CA ASP A 111 13.28 0.92 29.75
C ASP A 111 12.04 0.85 30.67
N GLN A 112 10.85 1.15 30.14
CA GLN A 112 9.60 1.00 30.88
C GLN A 112 9.34 -0.47 31.26
N SER A 113 9.63 -1.41 30.35
CA SER A 113 9.43 -2.84 30.61
C SER A 113 10.32 -3.34 31.76
N ARG A 114 11.55 -2.84 31.89
CA ARG A 114 12.47 -3.21 32.98
C ARG A 114 12.13 -2.56 34.33
N ARG A 115 11.55 -1.36 34.35
CA ARG A 115 11.35 -0.57 35.58
C ARG A 115 9.94 -0.61 36.17
N ALA A 116 8.95 -1.16 35.47
CA ALA A 116 7.58 -1.20 35.96
C ALA A 116 7.29 -2.45 36.81
N LEU A 117 6.47 -2.29 37.86
CA LEU A 117 5.99 -3.37 38.72
C LEU A 117 5.36 -4.49 37.87
N THR A 118 5.49 -5.74 38.29
CA THR A 118 4.98 -6.91 37.55
C THR A 118 3.46 -6.88 37.52
N SER A 119 2.86 -6.60 36.36
CA SER A 119 1.46 -6.90 36.08
C SER A 119 1.38 -8.26 35.40
N MET A 120 0.28 -9.01 35.61
CA MET A 120 0.02 -10.30 34.96
C MET A 120 0.22 -10.27 33.44
N LEU A 121 -0.05 -9.12 32.82
CA LEU A 121 0.08 -8.89 31.38
C LEU A 121 1.31 -8.07 30.99
N GLY A 122 2.21 -7.71 31.92
CA GLY A 122 3.36 -6.86 31.64
C GLY A 122 4.28 -7.40 30.53
N TRP A 123 4.33 -8.72 30.38
CA TRP A 123 5.10 -9.43 29.35
C TRP A 123 4.61 -9.15 27.91
N THR A 124 3.36 -8.70 27.71
CA THR A 124 2.86 -8.40 26.35
C THR A 124 3.59 -7.21 25.72
N THR A 125 4.24 -6.37 26.53
CA THR A 125 5.13 -5.30 26.05
C THR A 125 6.29 -5.85 25.20
N SER A 126 6.70 -7.10 25.41
CA SER A 126 7.75 -7.76 24.63
C SER A 126 7.38 -7.89 23.15
N PHE A 127 6.08 -8.00 22.80
CA PHE A 127 5.65 -7.95 21.40
C PHE A 127 6.08 -6.63 20.75
N PHE A 128 5.84 -5.51 21.42
CA PHE A 128 6.18 -4.19 20.89
C PHE A 128 7.69 -3.97 20.79
N VAL A 129 8.46 -4.50 21.75
CA VAL A 129 9.93 -4.42 21.73
C VAL A 129 10.51 -5.23 20.57
N VAL A 130 10.03 -6.46 20.34
CA VAL A 130 10.52 -7.26 19.20
C VAL A 130 10.03 -6.71 17.87
N ALA A 131 8.78 -6.25 17.80
CA ALA A 131 8.24 -5.60 16.61
C ALA A 131 9.10 -4.40 16.20
N VAL A 132 9.40 -3.48 17.13
CA VAL A 132 10.20 -2.29 16.81
C VAL A 132 11.66 -2.62 16.51
N ALA A 133 12.21 -3.72 17.04
CA ALA A 133 13.54 -4.20 16.66
C ALA A 133 13.61 -4.71 15.21
N SER A 134 12.50 -5.22 14.66
CA SER A 134 12.43 -5.65 13.25
C SER A 134 12.36 -4.48 12.26
N LEU A 135 11.95 -3.30 12.70
CA LEU A 135 11.82 -2.11 11.86
C LEU A 135 13.17 -1.64 11.26
N PRO A 136 14.24 -1.37 12.05
CA PRO A 136 15.53 -0.97 11.47
C PRO A 136 16.14 -2.07 10.58
N VAL A 137 15.91 -3.35 10.89
CA VAL A 137 16.35 -4.47 10.04
C VAL A 137 15.68 -4.41 8.67
N GLY A 138 14.35 -4.30 8.63
CA GLY A 138 13.66 -4.20 7.35
C GLY A 138 13.94 -2.89 6.61
N ILE A 139 14.18 -1.76 7.29
CA ILE A 139 14.63 -0.53 6.64
C ILE A 139 15.97 -0.75 5.93
N ALA A 140 16.95 -1.35 6.61
CA ALA A 140 18.25 -1.65 6.00
C ALA A 140 18.09 -2.59 4.79
N LEU A 141 17.30 -3.66 4.92
CA LEU A 141 17.00 -4.58 3.82
C LEU A 141 16.31 -3.88 2.64
N GLY A 142 15.40 -2.95 2.90
CA GLY A 142 14.70 -2.19 1.86
C GLY A 142 15.61 -1.22 1.11
N VAL A 143 16.56 -0.58 1.80
CA VAL A 143 17.58 0.27 1.16
C VAL A 143 18.53 -0.57 0.28
N LEU A 144 18.93 -1.75 0.77
CA LEU A 144 19.76 -2.68 -0.01
C LEU A 144 19.01 -3.23 -1.23
N LEU A 145 17.72 -3.55 -1.07
CA LEU A 145 16.84 -4.04 -2.12
C LEU A 145 16.80 -3.09 -3.32
N GLY A 146 16.67 -1.78 -3.08
CA GLY A 146 16.63 -0.78 -4.16
C GLY A 146 17.93 -0.65 -4.99
N ARG A 147 18.97 -1.42 -4.64
CA ARG A 147 20.26 -1.48 -5.37
C ARG A 147 20.58 -2.89 -5.87
N ALA A 148 19.76 -3.87 -5.52
CA ALA A 148 20.00 -5.26 -5.84
C ALA A 148 19.31 -5.64 -7.16
N SER A 149 19.93 -6.57 -7.88
CA SER A 149 19.41 -7.20 -9.08
C SER A 149 19.54 -8.73 -8.95
N GLY A 150 18.98 -9.45 -9.90
CA GLY A 150 18.98 -10.91 -9.96
C GLY A 150 18.35 -11.55 -8.74
N GLU A 151 18.81 -12.76 -8.43
CA GLU A 151 18.33 -13.52 -7.27
C GLU A 151 18.50 -12.76 -5.94
N ALA A 152 19.54 -11.94 -5.81
CA ALA A 152 19.76 -11.13 -4.61
C ALA A 152 18.61 -10.14 -4.36
N HIS A 153 18.00 -9.60 -5.42
CA HIS A 153 16.79 -8.78 -5.32
C HIS A 153 15.66 -9.58 -4.67
N SER A 154 15.37 -10.77 -5.18
CA SER A 154 14.29 -11.64 -4.66
C SER A 154 14.52 -12.03 -3.20
N LEU A 155 15.74 -12.38 -2.80
CA LEU A 155 16.08 -12.70 -1.41
C LEU A 155 15.83 -11.50 -0.47
N LEU A 156 16.33 -10.32 -0.86
CA LEU A 156 16.16 -9.09 -0.09
C LEU A 156 14.70 -8.65 -0.03
N TYR A 157 13.94 -8.84 -1.10
CA TYR A 157 12.51 -8.56 -1.14
C TYR A 157 11.77 -9.38 -0.09
N ILE A 158 11.97 -10.70 -0.07
CA ILE A 158 11.32 -11.59 0.91
C ILE A 158 11.76 -11.27 2.34
N ALA A 159 13.05 -10.98 2.55
CA ALA A 159 13.56 -10.62 3.87
C ALA A 159 13.00 -9.27 4.37
N HIS A 160 12.90 -8.26 3.49
CA HIS A 160 12.32 -6.95 3.77
C HIS A 160 10.83 -7.08 4.12
N VAL A 161 10.06 -7.73 3.24
CA VAL A 161 8.61 -7.96 3.43
C VAL A 161 8.35 -8.76 4.71
N GLY A 162 9.14 -9.80 4.99
CA GLY A 162 9.07 -10.58 6.23
C GLY A 162 9.32 -9.75 7.47
N SER A 163 10.39 -8.95 7.48
CA SER A 163 10.72 -8.06 8.60
C SER A 163 9.60 -7.03 8.86
N MET A 164 9.04 -6.45 7.80
CA MET A 164 8.02 -5.40 7.92
C MET A 164 6.63 -5.96 8.28
N LEU A 165 6.17 -7.01 7.60
CA LEU A 165 4.81 -7.52 7.78
C LEU A 165 4.70 -8.51 8.94
N LEU A 166 5.61 -9.48 9.05
CA LEU A 166 5.57 -10.48 10.13
C LEU A 166 6.07 -9.88 11.45
N GLY A 167 7.14 -9.08 11.38
CA GLY A 167 7.76 -8.44 12.53
C GLY A 167 7.04 -7.17 12.96
N TRP A 168 7.23 -6.08 12.21
CA TRP A 168 6.80 -4.75 12.64
C TRP A 168 5.27 -4.64 12.78
N VAL A 169 4.52 -5.03 11.74
CA VAL A 169 3.05 -4.95 11.76
C VAL A 169 2.44 -6.12 12.53
N GLY A 170 2.78 -7.36 12.15
CA GLY A 170 2.15 -8.58 12.66
C GLY A 170 2.28 -8.75 14.17
N LEU A 171 3.51 -8.68 14.72
CA LEU A 171 3.71 -8.78 16.17
C LEU A 171 3.03 -7.65 16.94
N THR A 172 3.04 -6.42 16.40
CA THR A 172 2.34 -5.29 17.03
C THR A 172 0.85 -5.55 17.14
N VAL A 173 0.21 -6.00 16.05
CA VAL A 173 -1.22 -6.27 16.03
C VAL A 173 -1.55 -7.43 16.96
N VAL A 174 -0.85 -8.56 16.87
CA VAL A 174 -1.09 -9.73 17.74
C VAL A 174 -0.92 -9.35 19.22
N GLY A 175 0.17 -8.66 19.56
CA GLY A 175 0.43 -8.20 20.93
C GLY A 175 -0.64 -7.25 21.45
N THR A 176 -1.15 -6.37 20.59
CA THR A 176 -2.26 -5.46 20.92
C THR A 176 -3.55 -6.23 21.19
N LEU A 177 -3.88 -7.21 20.33
CA LEU A 177 -5.12 -7.97 20.43
C LEU A 177 -5.23 -8.77 21.74
N VAL A 178 -4.11 -9.20 22.33
CA VAL A 178 -4.12 -9.83 23.66
C VAL A 178 -4.87 -8.98 24.69
N THR A 179 -4.75 -7.66 24.65
CA THR A 179 -5.41 -6.77 25.63
C THR A 179 -6.64 -6.07 25.05
N LEU A 180 -6.59 -5.70 23.77
CA LEU A 180 -7.64 -4.93 23.12
C LEU A 180 -8.88 -5.77 22.80
N TRP A 181 -8.70 -7.03 22.41
CA TRP A 181 -9.81 -7.92 22.03
C TRP A 181 -10.85 -8.12 23.15
N PRO A 182 -10.48 -8.55 24.38
CA PRO A 182 -11.43 -8.69 25.47
C PRO A 182 -12.07 -7.35 25.86
N THR A 183 -11.32 -6.26 25.74
CA THR A 183 -11.79 -4.88 25.99
C THR A 183 -12.88 -4.46 25.00
N MET A 184 -12.69 -4.74 23.71
CA MET A 184 -13.67 -4.46 22.65
C MET A 184 -14.93 -5.31 22.80
N LEU A 185 -14.77 -6.60 23.11
CA LEU A 185 -15.89 -7.51 23.39
C LEU A 185 -16.56 -7.21 24.74
N ARG A 186 -15.89 -6.47 25.63
CA ARG A 186 -16.32 -6.21 27.01
C ARG A 186 -16.52 -7.51 27.80
N VAL A 187 -15.52 -8.38 27.72
CA VAL A 187 -15.39 -9.62 28.50
C VAL A 187 -14.07 -9.58 29.28
N ARG A 188 -13.99 -10.36 30.36
CA ARG A 188 -12.74 -10.48 31.13
C ARG A 188 -11.83 -11.53 30.48
N MET A 189 -10.54 -11.24 30.44
CA MET A 189 -9.54 -12.24 30.03
C MET A 189 -9.53 -13.39 31.03
N GLN A 190 -9.49 -14.63 30.52
CA GLN A 190 -9.49 -15.82 31.37
C GLN A 190 -8.11 -16.07 32.00
N PRO A 191 -8.05 -16.62 33.24
CA PRO A 191 -6.78 -16.96 33.89
C PRO A 191 -5.88 -17.89 33.06
N GLY A 192 -6.47 -18.81 32.29
CA GLY A 192 -5.76 -19.74 31.41
C GLY A 192 -5.32 -19.18 30.06
N GLY A 193 -5.78 -17.98 29.67
CA GLY A 193 -5.53 -17.41 28.33
C GLY A 193 -4.10 -16.90 28.11
N ALA A 194 -3.38 -16.58 29.19
CA ALA A 194 -2.03 -16.03 29.11
C ALA A 194 -0.98 -17.03 28.59
N ARG A 195 -1.10 -18.32 28.94
CA ARG A 195 -0.17 -19.37 28.50
C ARG A 195 -0.20 -19.57 26.97
N PRO A 196 -1.37 -19.74 26.33
CA PRO A 196 -1.53 -19.64 24.88
C PRO A 196 -0.83 -18.47 24.22
N ALA A 197 -1.10 -17.25 24.71
CA ALA A 197 -0.54 -16.04 24.12
C ALA A 197 0.99 -16.02 24.23
N ARG A 198 1.57 -16.51 25.34
CA ARG A 198 3.03 -16.61 25.51
C ARG A 198 3.67 -17.64 24.59
N GLN A 199 3.07 -18.82 24.45
CA GLN A 199 3.55 -19.85 23.53
C GLN A 199 3.47 -19.36 22.09
N GLY A 200 2.38 -18.69 21.74
CA GLY A 200 2.20 -18.04 20.45
C GLY A 200 3.27 -16.97 20.19
N PHE A 201 3.54 -16.09 21.16
CA PHE A 201 4.62 -15.09 21.06
C PHE A 201 5.97 -15.73 20.73
N VAL A 202 6.39 -16.75 21.47
CA VAL A 202 7.68 -17.42 21.25
C VAL A 202 7.73 -18.02 19.84
N ALA A 203 6.69 -18.72 19.41
CA ALA A 203 6.61 -19.30 18.07
C ALA A 203 6.64 -18.24 16.96
N LEU A 204 5.95 -17.10 17.15
CA LEU A 204 5.98 -15.99 16.19
C LEU A 204 7.37 -15.36 16.07
N VAL A 205 8.08 -15.16 17.19
CA VAL A 205 9.44 -14.59 17.17
C VAL A 205 10.44 -15.56 16.54
N LEU A 206 10.41 -16.83 16.91
CA LEU A 206 11.26 -17.85 16.30
C LEU A 206 10.97 -17.98 14.81
N GLY A 207 9.69 -18.02 14.42
CA GLY A 207 9.28 -18.07 13.03
C GLY A 207 9.79 -16.88 12.22
N LEU A 208 9.64 -15.65 12.75
CA LEU A 208 10.17 -14.44 12.13
C LEU A 208 11.68 -14.52 11.89
N VAL A 209 12.46 -14.92 12.89
CA VAL A 209 13.92 -15.04 12.78
C VAL A 209 14.30 -16.06 11.70
N LEU A 210 13.62 -17.21 11.66
CA LEU A 210 13.87 -18.25 10.67
C LEU A 210 13.48 -17.82 9.25
N VAL A 211 12.36 -17.10 9.07
CA VAL A 211 11.96 -16.54 7.77
C VAL A 211 12.99 -15.57 7.24
N VAL A 212 13.37 -14.57 8.04
CA VAL A 212 14.31 -13.53 7.60
C VAL A 212 15.70 -14.13 7.36
N THR A 213 16.18 -15.00 8.25
CA THR A 213 17.49 -15.65 8.10
C THR A 213 17.50 -16.60 6.90
N GLY A 214 16.43 -17.39 6.71
CA GLY A 214 16.28 -18.28 5.56
C GLY A 214 16.27 -17.53 4.23
N ALA A 215 15.57 -16.39 4.17
CA ALA A 215 15.58 -15.52 2.99
C ALA A 215 16.98 -14.93 2.72
N VAL A 216 17.63 -14.34 3.73
CA VAL A 216 18.96 -13.73 3.54
C VAL A 216 20.02 -14.77 3.13
N LEU A 217 19.93 -16.00 3.63
CA LEU A 217 20.87 -17.08 3.31
C LEU A 217 20.50 -17.87 2.05
N GLY A 218 19.40 -17.54 1.36
CA GLY A 218 18.91 -18.31 0.21
C GLY A 218 18.36 -19.71 0.57
N LEU A 219 18.17 -20.00 1.86
CA LEU A 219 17.68 -21.29 2.37
C LEU A 219 16.15 -21.31 2.42
N ARG A 220 15.53 -21.61 1.27
CA ARG A 220 14.06 -21.57 1.10
C ARG A 220 13.30 -22.48 2.07
N TRP A 221 13.83 -23.67 2.35
CA TRP A 221 13.23 -24.60 3.32
C TRP A 221 13.25 -24.04 4.74
N LEU A 222 14.30 -23.30 5.12
CA LEU A 222 14.41 -22.68 6.44
C LEU A 222 13.37 -21.58 6.59
N ALA A 223 13.17 -20.78 5.53
CA ALA A 223 12.12 -19.79 5.48
C ALA A 223 10.72 -20.41 5.57
N ALA A 224 10.48 -21.54 4.88
CA ALA A 224 9.22 -22.28 4.97
C ALA A 224 8.95 -22.83 6.38
N VAL A 225 9.95 -23.45 7.02
CA VAL A 225 9.85 -23.92 8.42
C VAL A 225 9.55 -22.75 9.36
N GLY A 226 10.23 -21.62 9.17
CA GLY A 226 9.98 -20.40 9.92
C GLY A 226 8.55 -19.89 9.79
N LEU A 227 8.01 -19.88 8.56
CA LEU A 227 6.65 -19.41 8.31
C LEU A 227 5.60 -20.39 8.85
N GLY A 228 5.87 -21.70 8.82
CA GLY A 228 5.07 -22.71 9.49
C GLY A 228 5.03 -22.51 11.01
N ALA A 229 6.18 -22.23 11.64
CA ALA A 229 6.25 -21.89 13.06
C ALA A 229 5.51 -20.59 13.37
N TYR A 230 5.61 -19.58 12.51
CA TYR A 230 4.86 -18.32 12.63
C TYR A 230 3.35 -18.56 12.57
N LEU A 231 2.87 -19.34 11.61
CA LEU A 231 1.45 -19.71 11.48
C LEU A 231 0.94 -20.47 12.71
N ALA A 232 1.72 -21.44 13.21
CA ALA A 232 1.41 -22.13 14.47
C ALA A 232 1.33 -21.15 15.65
N GLY A 233 2.22 -20.16 15.68
CA GLY A 233 2.19 -19.05 16.64
C GLY A 233 0.92 -18.20 16.56
N LEU A 234 0.43 -17.90 15.35
CA LEU A 234 -0.84 -17.20 15.13
C LEU A 234 -2.02 -18.00 15.65
N VAL A 235 -2.13 -19.27 15.24
CA VAL A 235 -3.20 -20.19 15.70
C VAL A 235 -3.19 -20.30 17.23
N ARG A 236 -2.01 -20.47 17.82
CA ARG A 236 -1.85 -20.57 19.28
C ARG A 236 -2.27 -19.29 19.99
N SER A 237 -1.91 -18.13 19.44
CA SER A 237 -2.29 -16.81 19.96
C SER A 237 -3.79 -16.53 19.83
N ALA A 238 -4.44 -17.11 18.81
CA ALA A 238 -5.87 -16.93 18.56
C ALA A 238 -6.78 -17.71 19.53
N VAL A 239 -6.29 -18.79 20.17
CA VAL A 239 -7.07 -19.62 21.10
C VAL A 239 -7.86 -18.79 22.14
N PRO A 240 -7.23 -17.95 22.98
CA PRO A 240 -7.96 -17.16 23.96
C PRO A 240 -8.93 -16.15 23.33
N LEU A 241 -8.59 -15.60 22.16
CA LEU A 241 -9.44 -14.64 21.44
C LEU A 241 -10.74 -15.32 20.95
N VAL A 242 -10.62 -16.55 20.44
CA VAL A 242 -11.76 -17.37 20.01
C VAL A 242 -12.65 -17.74 21.20
N ASP A 243 -12.07 -18.14 22.34
CA ASP A 243 -12.83 -18.44 23.54
C ASP A 243 -13.62 -17.23 24.06
N GLU A 244 -13.01 -16.04 24.03
CA GLU A 244 -13.65 -14.78 24.38
C GLU A 244 -14.78 -14.42 23.42
N ALA A 245 -14.58 -14.64 22.11
CA ALA A 245 -15.58 -14.43 21.07
C ALA A 245 -16.77 -15.39 21.18
N ARG A 246 -16.55 -16.61 21.65
CA ARG A 246 -17.63 -17.60 21.91
C ARG A 246 -18.53 -17.16 23.06
N ARG A 247 -17.96 -16.55 24.11
CA ARG A 247 -18.72 -16.04 25.26
C ARG A 247 -19.53 -14.81 24.89
N ARG A 248 -18.96 -13.91 24.10
CA ARG A 248 -19.67 -12.73 23.59
C ARG A 248 -19.32 -12.50 22.12
N ARG A 249 -20.28 -12.85 21.26
CA ARG A 249 -20.10 -12.77 19.81
C ARG A 249 -19.78 -11.32 19.37
N PRO A 250 -18.82 -11.14 18.44
CA PRO A 250 -18.53 -9.86 17.81
C PRO A 250 -19.79 -9.19 17.25
N GLY A 251 -20.19 -8.06 17.84
CA GLY A 251 -21.44 -7.38 17.51
C GLY A 251 -21.27 -6.02 16.81
N SER A 252 -20.14 -5.35 17.01
CA SER A 252 -19.86 -4.03 16.42
C SER A 252 -19.10 -4.16 15.10
N PHE A 253 -19.04 -3.07 14.32
CA PHE A 253 -18.17 -3.00 13.15
C PHE A 253 -16.72 -3.30 13.54
N ALA A 254 -16.23 -2.65 14.60
CA ALA A 254 -14.86 -2.78 15.08
C ALA A 254 -14.47 -4.24 15.36
N THR A 255 -15.29 -4.96 16.14
CA THR A 255 -14.98 -6.36 16.51
C THR A 255 -15.03 -7.32 15.32
N ARG A 256 -15.95 -7.10 14.37
CA ARG A 256 -16.07 -7.95 13.17
C ARG A 256 -14.97 -7.66 12.15
N SER A 257 -14.61 -6.39 11.97
CA SER A 257 -13.52 -5.94 11.11
C SER A 257 -12.18 -6.50 11.58
N VAL A 258 -11.88 -6.43 12.88
CA VAL A 258 -10.67 -7.00 13.48
C VAL A 258 -10.65 -8.53 13.35
N ALA A 259 -11.78 -9.22 13.58
CA ALA A 259 -11.85 -10.68 13.38
C ALA A 259 -11.56 -11.08 11.92
N ALA A 260 -12.20 -10.40 10.97
CA ALA A 260 -11.98 -10.65 9.56
C ALA A 260 -10.55 -10.31 9.13
N ALA A 261 -9.95 -9.25 9.68
CA ALA A 261 -8.55 -8.92 9.43
C ALA A 261 -7.58 -10.01 9.92
N SER A 262 -7.84 -10.58 11.10
CA SER A 262 -7.06 -11.72 11.60
C SER A 262 -7.19 -12.97 10.71
N LEU A 263 -8.36 -13.18 10.09
CA LEU A 263 -8.55 -14.28 9.13
C LEU A 263 -7.77 -14.05 7.83
N TRP A 264 -7.82 -12.84 7.27
CA TRP A 264 -6.99 -12.46 6.13
C TRP A 264 -5.51 -12.66 6.44
N TRP A 265 -5.06 -12.27 7.63
CA TRP A 265 -3.67 -12.44 8.03
C TRP A 265 -3.24 -13.91 8.08
N CYS A 266 -4.02 -14.76 8.75
CA CYS A 266 -3.74 -16.20 8.80
C CYS A 266 -3.76 -16.83 7.39
N GLY A 267 -4.73 -16.44 6.56
CA GLY A 267 -4.87 -16.92 5.19
C GLY A 267 -3.69 -16.51 4.30
N SER A 268 -3.25 -15.25 4.38
CA SER A 268 -2.09 -14.75 3.63
C SER A 268 -0.77 -15.38 4.08
N VAL A 269 -0.59 -15.61 5.39
CA VAL A 269 0.59 -16.32 5.90
C VAL A 269 0.61 -17.78 5.43
N LEU A 270 -0.56 -18.45 5.42
CA LEU A 270 -0.68 -19.80 4.86
C LEU A 270 -0.39 -19.82 3.34
N ALA A 271 -0.96 -18.88 2.59
CA ALA A 271 -0.71 -18.78 1.15
C ALA A 271 0.78 -18.53 0.86
N TRP A 272 1.44 -17.68 1.64
CA TRP A 272 2.88 -17.45 1.53
C TRP A 272 3.69 -18.71 1.86
N LEU A 273 3.28 -19.49 2.86
CA LEU A 273 3.91 -20.80 3.14
C LEU A 273 3.78 -21.75 1.95
N VAL A 274 2.61 -21.82 1.33
CA VAL A 274 2.38 -22.62 0.11
C VAL A 274 3.31 -22.14 -1.00
N VAL A 275 3.43 -20.83 -1.24
CA VAL A 275 4.35 -20.28 -2.25
C VAL A 275 5.80 -20.71 -1.98
N LEU A 276 6.29 -20.57 -0.74
CA LEU A 276 7.67 -20.96 -0.40
C LEU A 276 7.94 -22.45 -0.64
N VAL A 277 6.95 -23.30 -0.39
CA VAL A 277 7.06 -24.76 -0.56
C VAL A 277 7.04 -25.17 -2.02
N PHE A 278 6.17 -24.57 -2.84
CA PHE A 278 5.88 -25.07 -4.18
C PHE A 278 6.51 -24.29 -5.34
N ALA A 279 7.00 -23.08 -5.13
CA ALA A 279 7.68 -22.33 -6.19
C ALA A 279 8.92 -23.06 -6.72
N ALA A 280 9.33 -22.79 -7.96
CA ALA A 280 10.55 -23.33 -8.55
C ALA A 280 11.81 -22.68 -7.93
N GLY A 281 11.77 -21.36 -7.69
CA GLY A 281 12.89 -20.59 -7.17
C GLY A 281 12.47 -19.25 -6.55
N TRP A 282 13.45 -18.47 -6.07
CA TRP A 282 13.20 -17.19 -5.40
C TRP A 282 12.53 -16.12 -6.27
N PRO A 283 12.81 -16.00 -7.58
CA PRO A 283 12.10 -15.06 -8.44
C PRO A 283 10.59 -15.33 -8.53
N GLU A 284 10.18 -16.60 -8.65
CA GLU A 284 8.76 -16.97 -8.62
C GLU A 284 8.14 -16.69 -7.23
N VAL A 285 8.89 -16.95 -6.15
CA VAL A 285 8.46 -16.59 -4.79
C VAL A 285 8.21 -15.08 -4.68
N GLU A 286 9.10 -14.25 -5.22
CA GLU A 286 8.94 -12.79 -5.23
C GLU A 286 7.64 -12.36 -5.90
N VAL A 287 7.39 -12.83 -7.13
CA VAL A 287 6.19 -12.50 -7.91
C VAL A 287 4.94 -12.87 -7.12
N ARG A 288 4.84 -14.13 -6.69
CA ARG A 288 3.65 -14.68 -6.02
C ARG A 288 3.45 -14.10 -4.62
N VAL A 289 4.50 -13.77 -3.88
CA VAL A 289 4.38 -13.05 -2.61
C VAL A 289 3.96 -11.60 -2.84
N GLY A 290 4.40 -10.98 -3.93
CA GLY A 290 3.93 -9.68 -4.38
C GLY A 290 2.41 -9.62 -4.55
N GLU A 291 1.81 -10.66 -5.11
CA GLU A 291 0.35 -10.78 -5.26
C GLU A 291 -0.37 -10.83 -3.89
N LEU A 292 0.28 -11.39 -2.86
CA LEU A 292 -0.26 -11.43 -1.50
C LEU A 292 -0.19 -10.07 -0.77
N LEU A 293 0.48 -9.05 -1.32
CA LEU A 293 0.54 -7.74 -0.68
C LEU A 293 -0.83 -7.08 -0.58
N ALA A 294 -1.67 -7.16 -1.61
CA ALA A 294 -3.02 -6.59 -1.57
C ALA A 294 -3.87 -7.17 -0.42
N PRO A 295 -4.02 -8.51 -0.27
CA PRO A 295 -4.79 -9.06 0.84
C PRO A 295 -4.17 -8.78 2.22
N VAL A 296 -2.84 -8.71 2.34
CA VAL A 296 -2.20 -8.34 3.61
C VAL A 296 -2.38 -6.87 3.95
N VAL A 297 -2.13 -5.97 3.01
CA VAL A 297 -2.22 -4.52 3.24
C VAL A 297 -3.67 -4.11 3.46
N VAL A 298 -4.57 -4.52 2.57
CA VAL A 298 -5.98 -4.12 2.62
C VAL A 298 -6.76 -4.96 3.62
N GLY A 299 -6.75 -6.28 3.43
CA GLY A 299 -7.55 -7.23 4.21
C GLY A 299 -7.11 -7.34 5.66
N PHE A 300 -5.82 -7.14 5.95
CA PHE A 300 -5.29 -7.16 7.31
C PHE A 300 -4.90 -5.77 7.86
N ALA A 301 -3.86 -5.12 7.34
CA ALA A 301 -3.24 -3.97 8.00
C ALA A 301 -4.16 -2.72 8.06
N VAL A 302 -4.74 -2.32 6.93
CA VAL A 302 -5.67 -1.18 6.86
C VAL A 302 -6.99 -1.55 7.54
N GLN A 303 -7.50 -2.76 7.31
CA GLN A 303 -8.73 -3.21 7.93
C GLN A 303 -8.65 -3.24 9.47
N VAL A 304 -7.56 -3.76 10.05
CA VAL A 304 -7.38 -3.76 11.51
C VAL A 304 -7.20 -2.34 12.05
N LEU A 305 -6.48 -1.47 11.34
CA LEU A 305 -6.31 -0.06 11.71
C LEU A 305 -7.66 0.67 11.79
N LEU A 306 -8.47 0.57 10.74
CA LEU A 306 -9.78 1.23 10.65
C LEU A 306 -10.81 0.60 11.62
N GLY A 307 -10.78 -0.73 11.75
CA GLY A 307 -11.60 -1.48 12.70
C GLY A 307 -11.31 -1.10 14.14
N ALA A 308 -10.04 -1.14 14.56
CA ALA A 308 -9.63 -0.76 15.91
C ALA A 308 -9.90 0.73 16.20
N SER A 309 -9.63 1.62 15.23
CA SER A 309 -9.89 3.06 15.38
C SER A 309 -11.38 3.38 15.58
N SER A 310 -12.28 2.58 14.98
CA SER A 310 -13.73 2.70 15.18
C SER A 310 -14.19 2.42 16.62
N TYR A 311 -13.37 1.73 17.42
CA TYR A 311 -13.58 1.57 18.85
C TYR A 311 -12.79 2.59 19.68
N LEU A 312 -11.51 2.76 19.35
CA LEU A 312 -10.58 3.54 20.16
C LEU A 312 -10.85 5.04 20.11
N VAL A 313 -11.17 5.60 18.93
CA VAL A 313 -11.42 7.04 18.77
C VAL A 313 -12.59 7.53 19.63
N PRO A 314 -13.78 6.90 19.61
CA PRO A 314 -14.86 7.22 20.55
C PRO A 314 -14.43 7.18 22.02
N MET A 315 -13.60 6.19 22.39
CA MET A 315 -13.21 5.95 23.78
C MET A 315 -12.24 7.02 24.31
N ILE A 316 -11.22 7.39 23.51
CA ILE A 316 -10.21 8.38 23.93
C ILE A 316 -10.73 9.82 23.93
N LEU A 317 -11.72 10.14 23.09
CA LEU A 317 -12.27 11.49 23.00
C LEU A 317 -13.10 11.86 24.24
N GLY A 318 -13.67 10.86 24.92
CA GLY A 318 -14.42 11.01 26.16
C GLY A 318 -15.79 11.67 25.97
N GLY A 319 -16.20 12.51 26.94
CA GLY A 319 -17.50 13.20 26.93
C GLY A 319 -18.61 12.49 27.73
N GLY A 320 -18.27 11.49 28.54
CA GLY A 320 -19.22 10.76 29.37
C GLY A 320 -20.01 9.67 28.61
N PRO A 321 -20.78 8.83 29.34
CA PRO A 321 -21.41 7.63 28.75
C PRO A 321 -22.40 7.93 27.62
N ALA A 322 -23.09 9.07 27.67
CA ALA A 322 -24.05 9.46 26.64
C ALA A 322 -23.35 9.78 25.31
N VAL A 323 -22.32 10.64 25.32
CA VAL A 323 -21.55 11.00 24.12
C VAL A 323 -20.88 9.77 23.53
N VAL A 324 -20.27 8.92 24.36
CA VAL A 324 -19.63 7.67 23.92
C VAL A 324 -20.63 6.71 23.26
N ARG A 325 -21.89 6.63 23.73
CA ARG A 325 -22.92 5.80 23.07
C ARG A 325 -23.26 6.33 21.68
N VAL A 326 -23.42 7.66 21.53
CA VAL A 326 -23.77 8.27 20.24
C VAL A 326 -22.61 8.16 19.26
N THR A 327 -21.37 8.47 19.68
CA THR A 327 -20.20 8.37 18.81
C THR A 327 -19.91 6.92 18.37
N ASN A 328 -20.12 5.93 19.25
CA ASN A 328 -20.07 4.53 18.85
C ASN A 328 -21.15 4.17 17.81
N ALA A 329 -22.37 4.67 17.95
CA ALA A 329 -23.42 4.43 16.96
C ALA A 329 -23.09 5.04 15.58
N VAL A 330 -22.43 6.22 15.56
CA VAL A 330 -21.93 6.83 14.32
C VAL A 330 -20.82 5.98 13.70
N ALA A 331 -19.85 5.51 14.49
CA ALA A 331 -18.76 4.66 13.99
C ALA A 331 -19.27 3.30 13.44
N ASP A 332 -20.28 2.72 14.09
CA ASP A 332 -20.93 1.45 13.68
C ASP A 332 -21.94 1.62 12.52
N SER A 333 -22.19 2.85 12.06
CA SER A 333 -23.14 3.11 10.98
C SER A 333 -22.77 2.36 9.71
N TRP A 334 -23.76 1.64 9.15
CA TRP A 334 -23.62 0.78 7.97
C TRP A 334 -22.45 -0.23 8.06
N GLY A 335 -22.10 -0.63 9.28
CA GLY A 335 -20.92 -1.46 9.52
C GLY A 335 -20.96 -2.81 8.80
N THR A 336 -22.12 -3.45 8.66
CA THR A 336 -22.20 -4.74 7.96
C THR A 336 -21.97 -4.56 6.46
N MET A 337 -22.58 -3.53 5.85
CA MET A 337 -22.36 -3.20 4.43
C MET A 337 -20.87 -2.97 4.16
N ARG A 338 -20.23 -2.07 4.92
CA ARG A 338 -18.81 -1.74 4.78
C ARG A 338 -17.93 -2.99 4.89
N LEU A 339 -18.22 -3.86 5.85
CA LEU A 339 -17.46 -5.10 6.03
C LEU A 339 -17.60 -6.05 4.83
N VAL A 340 -18.83 -6.26 4.33
CA VAL A 340 -19.08 -7.13 3.17
C VAL A 340 -18.43 -6.56 1.92
N LEU A 341 -18.51 -5.24 1.68
CA LEU A 341 -17.87 -4.60 0.54
C LEU A 341 -16.35 -4.73 0.56
N VAL A 342 -15.70 -4.48 1.71
CA VAL A 342 -14.24 -4.62 1.82
C VAL A 342 -13.80 -6.07 1.61
N ASN A 343 -14.42 -7.03 2.31
CA ASN A 343 -13.94 -8.42 2.27
C ASN A 343 -14.37 -9.14 0.98
N GLY A 344 -15.62 -8.92 0.55
CA GLY A 344 -16.15 -9.51 -0.68
C GLY A 344 -15.55 -8.89 -1.92
N GLY A 345 -15.41 -7.56 -1.96
CA GLY A 345 -14.72 -6.87 -3.06
C GLY A 345 -13.25 -7.27 -3.17
N LEU A 346 -12.54 -7.40 -2.04
CA LEU A 346 -11.16 -7.88 -2.03
C LEU A 346 -11.07 -9.33 -2.54
N ALA A 347 -11.95 -10.22 -2.08
CA ALA A 347 -11.99 -11.59 -2.59
C ALA A 347 -12.25 -11.64 -4.10
N LEU A 348 -13.17 -10.82 -4.62
CA LEU A 348 -13.45 -10.72 -6.06
C LEU A 348 -12.24 -10.20 -6.84
N SER A 349 -11.51 -9.21 -6.30
CA SER A 349 -10.30 -8.68 -6.96
C SER A 349 -9.14 -9.67 -7.05
N LEU A 350 -9.19 -10.76 -6.27
CA LEU A 350 -8.19 -11.84 -6.30
C LEU A 350 -8.58 -12.99 -7.22
N LEU A 351 -9.80 -12.99 -7.76
CA LEU A 351 -10.21 -14.01 -8.72
C LEU A 351 -9.60 -13.71 -10.10
N PRO A 352 -9.18 -14.74 -10.84
CA PRO A 352 -8.82 -14.57 -12.24
C PRO A 352 -10.06 -14.11 -13.01
N GLY A 353 -9.93 -13.04 -13.79
CA GLY A 353 -11.04 -12.49 -14.55
C GLY A 353 -10.70 -11.21 -15.30
N PRO A 354 -11.69 -10.61 -15.97
CA PRO A 354 -11.52 -9.40 -16.75
C PRO A 354 -10.91 -8.24 -15.96
N ARG A 355 -10.11 -7.40 -16.63
CA ARG A 355 -9.48 -6.22 -15.99
C ARG A 355 -10.52 -5.28 -15.37
N LEU A 356 -11.66 -5.10 -16.03
CA LEU A 356 -12.75 -4.25 -15.54
C LEU A 356 -13.38 -4.79 -14.25
N LEU A 357 -13.46 -6.12 -14.10
CA LEU A 357 -13.94 -6.75 -12.86
C LEU A 357 -12.99 -6.43 -11.70
N VAL A 358 -11.70 -6.64 -11.88
CA VAL A 358 -10.68 -6.38 -10.85
C VAL A 358 -10.64 -4.90 -10.48
N PHE A 359 -10.68 -4.01 -11.47
CA PHE A 359 -10.74 -2.56 -11.28
C PHE A 359 -11.99 -2.15 -10.49
N SER A 360 -13.17 -2.58 -10.93
CA SER A 360 -14.44 -2.23 -10.28
C SER A 360 -14.53 -2.77 -8.85
N ALA A 361 -14.05 -4.00 -8.62
CA ALA A 361 -13.97 -4.59 -7.29
C ALA A 361 -13.04 -3.79 -6.37
N SER A 362 -11.86 -3.41 -6.87
CA SER A 362 -10.89 -2.60 -6.14
C SER A 362 -11.42 -1.19 -5.83
N ALA A 363 -12.12 -0.55 -6.78
CA ALA A 363 -12.76 0.75 -6.56
C ALA A 363 -13.81 0.69 -5.43
N VAL A 364 -14.64 -0.37 -5.40
CA VAL A 364 -15.61 -0.60 -4.32
C VAL A 364 -14.91 -0.81 -2.97
N VAL A 365 -13.81 -1.55 -2.94
CA VAL A 365 -13.02 -1.74 -1.72
C VAL A 365 -12.47 -0.41 -1.21
N VAL A 366 -11.83 0.39 -2.08
CA VAL A 366 -11.30 1.71 -1.71
C VAL A 366 -12.41 2.62 -1.17
N ALA A 367 -13.57 2.69 -1.86
CA ALA A 367 -14.71 3.48 -1.40
C ALA A 367 -15.20 3.03 -0.02
N ALA A 368 -15.28 1.72 0.23
CA ALA A 368 -15.70 1.17 1.51
C ALA A 368 -14.67 1.42 2.64
N LEU A 369 -13.37 1.43 2.33
CA LEU A 369 -12.30 1.80 3.27
C LEU A 369 -12.39 3.29 3.64
N VAL A 370 -12.49 4.19 2.64
CA VAL A 370 -12.59 5.65 2.82
C VAL A 370 -13.82 6.06 3.63
N TRP A 371 -14.90 5.29 3.56
CA TRP A 371 -16.09 5.52 4.38
C TRP A 371 -15.75 5.52 5.88
N THR A 372 -14.82 4.68 6.34
CA THR A 372 -14.49 4.59 7.78
C THR A 372 -13.85 5.87 8.33
N PRO A 373 -12.74 6.40 7.76
CA PRO A 373 -12.19 7.69 8.16
C PRO A 373 -13.19 8.84 8.18
N VAL A 374 -14.10 8.93 7.19
CA VAL A 374 -15.13 9.97 7.14
C VAL A 374 -16.03 9.92 8.38
N LEU A 375 -16.44 8.72 8.79
CA LEU A 375 -17.22 8.53 10.02
C LEU A 375 -16.40 8.87 11.28
N LEU A 376 -15.10 8.56 11.30
CA LEU A 376 -14.23 8.90 12.43
C LEU A 376 -14.03 10.42 12.57
N VAL A 377 -13.94 11.15 11.45
CA VAL A 377 -13.91 12.62 11.46
C VAL A 377 -15.23 13.16 12.03
N ARG A 378 -16.37 12.62 11.60
CA ARG A 378 -17.69 12.99 12.15
C ARG A 378 -17.80 12.70 13.65
N VAL A 379 -17.29 11.56 14.11
CA VAL A 379 -17.16 11.21 15.53
C VAL A 379 -16.34 12.26 16.28
N ALA A 380 -15.19 12.64 15.74
CA ALA A 380 -14.31 13.64 16.36
C ALA A 380 -14.98 15.01 16.47
N VAL A 381 -15.67 15.46 15.42
CA VAL A 381 -16.42 16.73 15.43
C VAL A 381 -17.54 16.69 16.46
N LEU A 382 -18.32 15.61 16.50
CA LEU A 382 -19.42 15.46 17.46
C LEU A 382 -18.93 15.45 18.91
N ALA A 383 -17.88 14.68 19.19
CA ALA A 383 -17.31 14.60 20.54
C ALA A 383 -16.75 15.94 21.01
N ARG A 384 -16.14 16.73 20.11
CA ARG A 384 -15.65 18.09 20.43
C ARG A 384 -16.79 19.06 20.74
N ARG A 385 -17.88 19.03 19.96
CA ARG A 385 -19.06 19.89 20.18
C ARG A 385 -19.79 19.57 21.49
N ALA A 386 -19.72 18.33 21.94
CA ALA A 386 -20.37 17.89 23.18
C ALA A 386 -19.56 18.17 24.46
N ARG A 387 -18.33 18.70 24.36
CA ARG A 387 -17.56 19.11 25.54
C ARG A 387 -18.18 20.40 26.10
N PRO A 388 -18.49 20.46 27.42
CA PRO A 388 -18.96 21.70 28.04
C PRO A 388 -17.94 22.82 27.82
N GLN A 389 -18.41 24.01 27.41
CA GLN A 389 -17.56 25.20 27.44
C GLN A 389 -17.29 25.59 28.91
N PRO A 390 -16.06 26.02 29.28
CA PRO A 390 -15.71 26.33 30.67
C PRO A 390 -16.47 27.51 31.30
N THR A 391 -17.28 28.25 30.55
CA THR A 391 -17.98 29.46 30.98
C THR A 391 -19.49 29.29 30.92
N ALA A 392 -20.02 28.41 31.75
CA ALA A 392 -21.42 28.47 32.19
C ALA A 392 -21.56 27.66 33.49
N SER A 393 -21.37 28.32 34.62
CA SER A 393 -22.09 27.93 35.83
C SER A 393 -23.59 27.90 35.51
N VAL A 394 -24.30 26.87 35.98
CA VAL A 394 -25.67 26.91 36.55
C VAL A 394 -26.39 25.55 36.39
N VAL A 395 -26.79 25.04 37.56
CA VAL A 395 -27.99 24.26 37.88
C VAL A 395 -28.16 22.85 37.30
N THR A 396 -28.24 21.90 38.22
CA THR A 396 -28.95 20.62 38.12
C THR A 396 -30.39 20.82 37.68
N THR A 397 -30.63 20.81 36.38
CA THR A 397 -31.90 20.36 35.80
C THR A 397 -31.60 19.23 34.83
N SER A 398 -32.18 18.07 35.11
CA SER A 398 -32.17 16.88 34.27
C SER A 398 -32.94 17.12 32.98
N SER A 399 -32.36 17.87 32.05
CA SER A 399 -32.72 17.95 30.64
C SER A 399 -31.80 18.99 30.01
N LEU A 400 -30.83 18.54 29.22
CA LEU A 400 -29.98 19.43 28.41
C LEU A 400 -30.83 20.02 27.28
N PRO A 401 -31.15 21.32 27.25
CA PRO A 401 -31.81 21.97 26.13
C PRO A 401 -30.76 22.12 25.00
N GLY A 402 -31.01 21.53 23.83
CA GLY A 402 -30.14 21.66 22.65
C GLY A 402 -29.69 20.34 21.99
N LEU A 403 -29.88 19.19 22.64
CA LEU A 403 -29.72 17.85 22.01
C LEU A 403 -31.06 17.24 21.55
N GLY A 404 -32.17 17.95 21.76
CA GLY A 404 -33.53 17.57 21.32
C GLY A 404 -33.76 17.66 19.81
N GLY A 405 -32.79 18.20 19.05
CA GLY A 405 -32.76 18.09 17.59
C GLY A 405 -32.33 16.68 17.17
N ALA A 406 -33.25 15.73 17.31
CA ALA A 406 -33.28 14.39 16.72
C ALA A 406 -32.02 13.95 15.96
N VAL A 407 -30.92 13.65 16.67
CA VAL A 407 -30.05 12.57 16.21
C VAL A 407 -30.88 11.31 16.40
N ARG A 408 -31.73 11.00 15.39
CA ARG A 408 -32.37 9.70 15.29
C ARG A 408 -31.21 8.71 15.30
N VAL A 409 -30.97 8.08 16.44
CA VAL A 409 -30.15 6.87 16.51
C VAL A 409 -30.83 5.95 15.50
N PRO A 410 -30.18 5.64 14.36
CA PRO A 410 -30.80 4.78 13.35
C PRO A 410 -31.25 3.54 14.11
N SER A 411 -32.53 3.17 13.98
CA SER A 411 -33.03 1.96 14.60
C SER A 411 -32.05 0.84 14.22
N ARG A 412 -31.54 0.10 15.22
CA ARG A 412 -30.55 -0.98 15.04
C ARG A 412 -31.06 -2.12 14.10
N LEU A 413 -32.27 -1.95 13.57
CA LEU A 413 -33.08 -2.90 12.84
C LEU A 413 -33.54 -2.37 11.46
N ARG A 414 -32.88 -1.37 10.84
CA ARG A 414 -32.68 -1.51 9.38
C ARG A 414 -31.75 -2.70 9.21
N GLY A 415 -32.38 -3.87 9.14
CA GLY A 415 -31.80 -5.14 9.58
C GLY A 415 -30.46 -5.41 8.94
N GLN A 416 -29.54 -6.01 9.69
CA GLN A 416 -28.25 -6.46 9.16
C GLN A 416 -28.43 -7.22 7.83
N ARG A 417 -29.53 -7.98 7.69
CA ARG A 417 -29.97 -8.62 6.43
C ARG A 417 -30.10 -7.64 5.26
N GLY A 418 -30.75 -6.50 5.45
CA GLY A 418 -30.87 -5.45 4.42
C GLY A 418 -29.52 -4.85 4.01
N GLN A 419 -28.59 -4.69 4.95
CA GLN A 419 -27.22 -4.25 4.63
C GLN A 419 -26.44 -5.32 3.86
N VAL A 420 -26.61 -6.61 4.21
CA VAL A 420 -25.98 -7.72 3.48
C VAL A 420 -26.55 -7.80 2.05
N LEU A 421 -27.87 -7.68 1.89
CA LEU A 421 -28.52 -7.69 0.58
C LEU A 421 -28.08 -6.50 -0.28
N ALA A 422 -27.99 -5.30 0.30
CA ALA A 422 -27.49 -4.12 -0.42
C ALA A 422 -26.02 -4.30 -0.84
N ALA A 423 -25.17 -4.86 0.03
CA ALA A 423 -23.77 -5.13 -0.30
C ALA A 423 -23.67 -6.20 -1.38
N GLY A 424 -24.46 -7.27 -1.26
CA GLY A 424 -24.58 -8.31 -2.26
C GLY A 424 -24.97 -7.74 -3.61
N ALA A 425 -26.00 -6.88 -3.68
CA ALA A 425 -26.42 -6.23 -4.91
C ALA A 425 -25.31 -5.40 -5.56
N VAL A 426 -24.54 -4.64 -4.77
CA VAL A 426 -23.38 -3.88 -5.29
C VAL A 426 -22.31 -4.81 -5.84
N LEU A 427 -21.95 -5.89 -5.12
CA LEU A 427 -20.95 -6.85 -5.58
C LEU A 427 -21.43 -7.63 -6.82
N THR A 428 -22.70 -8.02 -6.87
CA THR A 428 -23.30 -8.64 -8.06
C THR A 428 -23.27 -7.68 -9.24
N LEU A 429 -23.58 -6.39 -9.05
CA LEU A 429 -23.46 -5.39 -10.11
C LEU A 429 -22.02 -5.27 -10.61
N VAL A 430 -21.03 -5.25 -9.72
CA VAL A 430 -19.60 -5.27 -10.08
C VAL A 430 -19.26 -6.48 -10.94
N VAL A 431 -19.76 -7.67 -10.57
CA VAL A 431 -19.55 -8.90 -11.36
C VAL A 431 -20.22 -8.81 -12.73
N VAL A 432 -21.49 -8.39 -12.78
CA VAL A 432 -22.25 -8.28 -14.02
C VAL A 432 -21.62 -7.27 -14.97
N VAL A 433 -21.31 -6.05 -14.50
CA VAL A 433 -20.70 -5.01 -15.32
C VAL A 433 -19.28 -5.41 -15.71
N GLY A 434 -18.49 -5.93 -14.78
CA GLY A 434 -17.10 -6.33 -15.04
C GLY A 434 -16.96 -7.46 -16.06
N ILE A 435 -17.95 -8.35 -16.17
CA ILE A 435 -17.96 -9.44 -17.16
C ILE A 435 -18.63 -9.02 -18.47
N ALA A 436 -19.74 -8.26 -18.41
CA ALA A 436 -20.53 -7.92 -19.59
C ALA A 436 -19.97 -6.74 -20.41
N ALA A 437 -19.29 -5.80 -19.75
CA ALA A 437 -18.73 -4.61 -20.39
C ALA A 437 -17.23 -4.76 -20.72
N ASP A 438 -16.75 -6.00 -20.80
CA ASP A 438 -15.35 -6.30 -21.09
C ASP A 438 -15.01 -5.86 -22.53
N PRO A 439 -14.12 -4.86 -22.72
CA PRO A 439 -13.80 -4.32 -24.04
C PRO A 439 -13.25 -5.39 -24.99
N GLU A 440 -12.52 -6.38 -24.44
CA GLU A 440 -11.98 -7.54 -25.14
C GLU A 440 -13.10 -8.43 -25.74
N ARG A 441 -14.26 -8.53 -25.08
CA ARG A 441 -15.43 -9.25 -25.63
C ARG A 441 -16.28 -8.41 -26.57
N LEU A 442 -16.25 -7.09 -26.39
CA LEU A 442 -17.02 -6.15 -27.18
C LEU A 442 -16.31 -5.75 -28.48
N GLY A 443 -15.07 -6.20 -28.72
CA GLY A 443 -14.28 -5.84 -29.91
C GLY A 443 -14.02 -4.34 -30.01
N THR A 444 -14.12 -3.63 -28.87
CA THR A 444 -13.94 -2.19 -28.78
C THR A 444 -12.64 -1.92 -28.05
N GLY A 445 -11.52 -2.31 -28.68
CA GLY A 445 -10.23 -1.77 -28.32
C GLY A 445 -10.33 -0.25 -28.30
N ALA A 446 -9.86 0.36 -27.21
CA ALA A 446 -9.96 1.80 -27.00
C ALA A 446 -9.56 2.54 -28.27
N ALA A 447 -10.50 3.32 -28.82
CA ALA A 447 -10.24 4.17 -29.96
C ALA A 447 -9.08 5.11 -29.58
N GLY A 448 -7.91 4.83 -30.13
CA GLY A 448 -6.77 5.73 -30.08
C GLY A 448 -7.18 7.08 -30.66
N ALA A 449 -7.07 8.11 -29.82
CA ALA A 449 -6.93 9.52 -30.19
C ALA A 449 -7.36 9.91 -31.62
N GLY A 450 -8.64 9.86 -31.97
CA GLY A 450 -9.16 10.46 -33.21
C GLY A 450 -8.61 9.94 -34.55
N VAL A 451 -7.76 8.91 -34.56
CA VAL A 451 -7.21 8.31 -35.79
C VAL A 451 -8.03 7.07 -36.14
N PRO A 452 -8.62 6.97 -37.35
CA PRO A 452 -9.37 5.80 -37.75
C PRO A 452 -8.45 4.57 -37.83
N PRO A 453 -8.89 3.40 -37.33
CA PRO A 453 -8.08 2.18 -37.39
C PRO A 453 -7.83 1.77 -38.84
N THR A 454 -6.57 1.43 -39.17
CA THR A 454 -6.19 0.92 -40.49
C THR A 454 -6.67 -0.52 -40.72
N GLY A 455 -6.92 -1.24 -39.62
CA GLY A 455 -7.22 -2.68 -39.61
C GLY A 455 -5.98 -3.58 -39.67
N ALA A 456 -4.77 -3.02 -39.69
CA ALA A 456 -3.54 -3.78 -39.62
C ALA A 456 -3.15 -4.04 -38.14
N VAL A 457 -2.74 -5.27 -37.84
CA VAL A 457 -2.21 -5.67 -36.52
C VAL A 457 -0.71 -5.87 -36.63
N VAL A 458 0.05 -5.15 -35.81
CA VAL A 458 1.51 -5.22 -35.73
C VAL A 458 1.88 -5.92 -34.43
N GLU A 459 2.46 -7.11 -34.55
CA GLU A 459 2.94 -7.89 -33.42
C GLU A 459 4.46 -7.81 -33.29
N VAL A 460 4.95 -7.45 -32.11
CA VAL A 460 6.37 -7.15 -31.87
C VAL A 460 6.84 -7.93 -30.65
N ALA A 461 7.92 -8.68 -30.82
CA ALA A 461 8.59 -9.33 -29.70
C ALA A 461 9.50 -8.32 -28.98
N VAL A 462 9.41 -8.28 -27.64
CA VAL A 462 10.24 -7.44 -26.78
C VAL A 462 10.87 -8.32 -25.71
N GLU A 463 12.20 -8.37 -25.67
CA GLU A 463 12.96 -9.08 -24.65
C GLU A 463 13.33 -8.15 -23.50
N LEU A 464 13.11 -8.61 -22.27
CA LEU A 464 13.64 -7.99 -21.05
C LEU A 464 14.99 -8.66 -20.80
N ARG A 465 16.08 -7.92 -20.96
CA ARG A 465 17.44 -8.46 -20.88
C ARG A 465 18.40 -7.40 -20.39
N ASP A 466 19.36 -7.80 -19.54
CA ASP A 466 20.45 -6.93 -19.09
C ASP A 466 19.94 -5.58 -18.54
N MET A 467 18.84 -5.62 -17.75
CA MET A 467 18.15 -4.43 -17.21
C MET A 467 17.63 -3.43 -18.28
N ARG A 468 17.33 -3.90 -19.50
CA ARG A 468 16.85 -3.11 -20.64
C ARG A 468 15.72 -3.84 -21.38
N PHE A 469 15.02 -3.09 -22.22
CA PHE A 469 14.11 -3.64 -23.23
C PHE A 469 14.86 -3.75 -24.57
N GLU A 470 14.74 -4.88 -25.25
CA GLU A 470 15.32 -5.13 -26.56
C GLU A 470 14.24 -5.62 -27.55
N PRO A 471 13.87 -4.84 -28.58
CA PRO A 471 14.32 -3.47 -28.82
C PRO A 471 13.82 -2.49 -27.75
N SER A 472 14.53 -1.38 -27.55
CA SER A 472 14.12 -0.32 -26.60
C SER A 472 13.08 0.64 -27.18
N ALA A 473 12.82 0.57 -28.48
CA ALA A 473 11.75 1.30 -29.12
C ALA A 473 11.17 0.52 -30.30
N VAL A 474 9.91 0.76 -30.61
CA VAL A 474 9.25 0.25 -31.81
C VAL A 474 8.50 1.35 -32.55
N ASP A 475 8.59 1.33 -33.88
CA ASP A 475 7.89 2.27 -34.74
C ASP A 475 6.65 1.58 -35.33
N VAL A 476 5.48 2.18 -35.16
CA VAL A 476 4.17 1.65 -35.59
C VAL A 476 3.42 2.75 -36.32
N ARG A 477 2.69 2.45 -37.40
CA ARG A 477 1.93 3.51 -38.10
C ARG A 477 0.75 3.94 -37.25
N ALA A 478 0.46 5.24 -37.26
CA ALA A 478 -0.74 5.76 -36.63
C ALA A 478 -1.99 5.08 -37.22
N GLY A 479 -2.85 4.56 -36.36
CA GLY A 479 -4.05 3.80 -36.72
C GLY A 479 -3.85 2.27 -36.78
N ASP A 480 -2.62 1.76 -36.72
CA ASP A 480 -2.37 0.31 -36.61
C ASP A 480 -2.63 -0.17 -35.16
N GLU A 481 -3.07 -1.41 -35.02
CA GLU A 481 -3.22 -2.09 -33.73
C GLU A 481 -1.90 -2.73 -33.31
N LEU A 482 -1.37 -2.38 -32.14
CA LEU A 482 -0.10 -2.92 -31.64
C LEU A 482 -0.32 -4.02 -30.60
N VAL A 483 0.40 -5.12 -30.77
CA VAL A 483 0.52 -6.19 -29.78
C VAL A 483 2.00 -6.41 -29.43
N LEU A 484 2.34 -6.34 -28.15
CA LEU A 484 3.68 -6.64 -27.65
C LEU A 484 3.72 -8.04 -27.05
N VAL A 485 4.63 -8.89 -27.51
CA VAL A 485 4.95 -10.19 -26.89
C VAL A 485 6.22 -10.00 -26.08
N VAL A 486 6.05 -9.85 -24.77
CA VAL A 486 7.14 -9.53 -23.85
C VAL A 486 7.66 -10.80 -23.22
N THR A 487 8.96 -11.07 -23.33
CA THR A 487 9.61 -12.25 -22.72
C THR A 487 10.71 -11.80 -21.77
N ASN A 488 10.69 -12.33 -20.54
CA ASN A 488 11.75 -12.08 -19.59
C ASN A 488 12.91 -13.04 -19.78
N THR A 489 13.98 -12.58 -20.42
CA THR A 489 15.20 -13.39 -20.63
C THR A 489 16.27 -13.14 -19.58
N ASP A 490 16.05 -12.17 -18.69
CA ASP A 490 16.93 -11.81 -17.59
C ASP A 490 16.82 -12.80 -16.41
N ASP A 491 17.72 -12.66 -15.44
CA ASP A 491 17.71 -13.44 -14.19
C ASP A 491 16.86 -12.81 -13.07
N SER A 492 16.34 -11.61 -13.34
CA SER A 492 15.59 -10.76 -12.43
C SER A 492 14.11 -10.75 -12.79
N VAL A 493 13.24 -10.46 -11.83
CA VAL A 493 11.82 -10.19 -12.12
C VAL A 493 11.70 -8.84 -12.82
N HIS A 494 10.90 -8.78 -13.88
CA HIS A 494 10.64 -7.56 -14.64
C HIS A 494 9.18 -7.43 -15.05
N ASP A 495 8.80 -6.26 -15.56
CA ASP A 495 7.56 -6.05 -16.27
C ASP A 495 7.72 -4.97 -17.34
N LEU A 496 6.74 -4.87 -18.24
CA LEU A 496 6.52 -3.70 -19.10
C LEU A 496 5.17 -3.09 -18.72
N VAL A 497 5.17 -1.80 -18.44
CA VAL A 497 3.98 -0.97 -18.26
C VAL A 497 4.06 0.18 -19.25
N LEU A 498 2.99 0.40 -20.01
CA LEU A 498 2.80 1.56 -20.87
C LEU A 498 2.05 2.67 -20.11
N GLU A 499 2.23 3.92 -20.51
CA GLU A 499 1.54 5.06 -19.91
C GLU A 499 0.01 5.00 -20.02
N THR A 500 -0.50 4.24 -20.99
CA THR A 500 -1.94 3.92 -21.14
C THR A 500 -2.47 3.02 -20.02
N GLY A 501 -1.58 2.43 -19.23
CA GLY A 501 -1.88 1.45 -18.17
C GLY A 501 -1.83 0.00 -18.66
N ALA A 502 -1.62 -0.27 -19.95
CA ALA A 502 -1.40 -1.61 -20.45
C ALA A 502 -0.10 -2.20 -19.87
N SER A 503 -0.14 -3.46 -19.42
CA SER A 503 1.00 -4.09 -18.74
C SER A 503 1.10 -5.59 -18.99
N SER A 504 2.33 -6.11 -18.96
CA SER A 504 2.63 -7.55 -18.93
C SER A 504 2.28 -8.23 -17.61
N GLY A 505 2.14 -7.46 -16.52
CA GLY A 505 2.29 -8.00 -15.17
C GLY A 505 3.74 -8.36 -14.86
N ARG A 506 4.00 -8.79 -13.61
CA ARG A 506 5.33 -9.22 -13.17
C ARG A 506 5.66 -10.56 -13.82
N LEU A 507 6.79 -10.63 -14.51
CA LEU A 507 7.30 -11.81 -15.19
C LEU A 507 8.52 -12.34 -14.43
N ALA A 508 8.46 -13.59 -14.00
CA ALA A 508 9.63 -14.31 -13.53
C ALA A 508 10.59 -14.59 -14.72
N PRO A 509 11.86 -14.95 -14.47
CA PRO A 509 12.77 -15.40 -15.53
C PRO A 509 12.13 -16.48 -16.40
N GLN A 510 12.29 -16.35 -17.71
CA GLN A 510 11.74 -17.20 -18.77
C GLN A 510 10.21 -17.16 -18.93
N GLU A 511 9.52 -16.26 -18.23
CA GLU A 511 8.08 -16.05 -18.41
C GLU A 511 7.81 -15.05 -19.55
N SER A 512 6.70 -15.24 -20.24
CA SER A 512 6.25 -14.34 -21.32
C SER A 512 4.81 -13.91 -21.12
N ALA A 513 4.48 -12.69 -21.57
CA ALA A 513 3.12 -12.19 -21.60
C ALA A 513 2.84 -11.43 -22.91
N ARG A 514 1.58 -11.50 -23.34
CA ARG A 514 1.06 -10.75 -24.48
C ARG A 514 0.33 -9.50 -23.96
N ILE A 515 0.73 -8.33 -24.46
CA ILE A 515 0.09 -7.04 -24.16
C ILE A 515 -0.61 -6.56 -25.41
N GLU A 516 -1.93 -6.47 -25.37
CA GLU A 516 -2.73 -5.80 -26.38
C GLU A 516 -2.73 -4.30 -26.07
N VAL A 517 -1.98 -3.53 -26.86
CA VAL A 517 -1.87 -2.07 -26.70
C VAL A 517 -3.08 -1.38 -27.34
N GLY A 518 -3.63 -1.97 -28.40
CA GLY A 518 -4.73 -1.42 -29.18
C GLY A 518 -4.25 -0.49 -30.29
N VAL A 519 -5.16 0.34 -30.79
CA VAL A 519 -4.88 1.28 -31.89
C VAL A 519 -3.96 2.41 -31.41
N VAL A 520 -2.79 2.52 -32.02
CA VAL A 520 -1.79 3.54 -31.68
C VAL A 520 -2.06 4.81 -32.49
N GLY A 521 -2.37 5.92 -31.80
CA GLY A 521 -2.60 7.23 -32.45
C GLY A 521 -1.44 8.21 -32.27
N ASP A 522 -0.82 8.19 -31.09
CA ASP A 522 0.27 9.08 -30.67
C ASP A 522 1.45 8.25 -30.13
N ASP A 523 2.61 8.87 -29.95
CA ASP A 523 3.76 8.27 -29.28
C ASP A 523 3.38 7.85 -27.84
N LEU A 524 3.85 6.68 -27.41
CA LEU A 524 3.61 6.15 -26.06
C LEU A 524 4.93 5.81 -25.37
N SER A 525 5.06 6.22 -24.10
CA SER A 525 6.17 5.78 -23.25
C SER A 525 5.82 4.53 -22.43
N GLY A 526 6.84 3.71 -22.18
CA GLY A 526 6.79 2.51 -21.35
C GLY A 526 8.01 2.36 -20.43
N TRP A 527 7.86 1.59 -19.36
CA TRP A 527 8.92 1.35 -18.37
C TRP A 527 8.72 0.06 -17.57
N CYS A 528 9.77 -0.39 -16.91
CA CYS A 528 9.69 -1.42 -15.87
C CYS A 528 9.30 -0.78 -14.53
N SER A 529 8.22 -1.26 -13.92
CA SER A 529 7.63 -0.75 -12.68
C SER A 529 8.24 -1.36 -11.41
N VAL A 530 9.22 -2.26 -11.54
CA VAL A 530 10.00 -2.74 -10.39
C VAL A 530 10.76 -1.53 -9.82
N ALA A 531 10.71 -1.37 -8.49
CA ALA A 531 11.25 -0.19 -7.82
C ALA A 531 12.74 -0.02 -8.18
N GLY A 532 13.10 1.16 -8.69
CA GLY A 532 14.46 1.48 -9.15
C GLY A 532 14.80 1.05 -10.59
N HIS A 533 14.07 0.14 -11.24
CA HIS A 533 14.42 -0.36 -12.58
C HIS A 533 14.31 0.71 -13.66
N ARG A 534 13.22 1.50 -13.65
CA ARG A 534 13.09 2.68 -14.52
C ARG A 534 14.26 3.66 -14.36
N GLN A 535 14.71 3.89 -13.12
CA GLN A 535 15.81 4.80 -12.81
C GLN A 535 17.17 4.27 -13.30
N MET A 536 17.30 2.95 -13.41
CA MET A 536 18.45 2.29 -14.01
C MET A 536 18.41 2.27 -15.56
N GLY A 537 17.36 2.82 -16.16
CA GLY A 537 17.24 3.00 -17.61
C GLY A 537 16.39 1.95 -18.32
N MET A 538 15.58 1.19 -17.57
CA MET A 538 14.62 0.24 -18.13
C MET A 538 13.36 0.99 -18.60
N VAL A 539 13.48 1.63 -19.76
CA VAL A 539 12.47 2.44 -20.46
C VAL A 539 12.28 1.96 -21.90
N PHE A 540 11.06 2.08 -22.41
CA PHE A 540 10.63 1.60 -23.72
C PHE A 540 9.80 2.67 -24.43
N ASP A 541 9.92 2.83 -25.75
CA ASP A 541 9.14 3.82 -26.50
C ASP A 541 8.37 3.18 -27.67
N VAL A 542 7.10 3.55 -27.85
CA VAL A 542 6.33 3.28 -29.06
C VAL A 542 6.22 4.59 -29.84
N ARG A 543 6.68 4.62 -31.08
CA ARG A 543 6.65 5.80 -31.94
C ARG A 543 5.59 5.67 -33.01
N ALA A 544 4.63 6.60 -33.04
CA ALA A 544 3.53 6.63 -34.00
C ALA A 544 3.97 7.33 -35.30
N LEU A 545 4.26 6.54 -36.32
CA LEU A 545 4.64 7.04 -37.64
C LEU A 545 3.42 7.54 -38.42
N GLY A 546 3.52 8.74 -38.99
CA GLY A 546 2.46 9.29 -39.84
C GLY A 546 1.26 9.85 -39.06
N ALA A 547 1.37 10.03 -37.74
CA ALA A 547 0.49 10.92 -37.01
C ALA A 547 0.66 12.33 -37.61
N ASP A 548 -0.32 12.79 -38.39
CA ASP A 548 -0.33 14.16 -38.87
C ASP A 548 -0.33 15.07 -37.64
N SER A 549 0.78 15.77 -37.45
CA SER A 549 0.87 16.92 -36.55
C SER A 549 0.01 18.05 -37.12
N SER A 550 -1.31 17.85 -37.06
CA SER A 550 -2.33 18.87 -37.30
C SER A 550 -2.43 19.79 -36.08
N GLY A 551 -1.26 20.30 -35.68
CA GLY A 551 -1.00 21.28 -34.66
C GLY A 551 0.22 22.11 -35.07
N GLY A 552 0.02 22.93 -36.11
CA GLY A 552 0.96 23.86 -36.74
C GLY A 552 2.34 24.09 -36.10
N ALA A 553 3.36 23.43 -36.65
CA ALA A 553 4.68 24.02 -36.86
C ALA A 553 5.45 23.17 -37.89
N THR A 554 5.80 23.74 -39.03
CA THR A 554 6.61 23.12 -40.10
C THR A 554 8.09 22.98 -39.71
N GLY A 555 8.37 22.45 -38.51
CA GLY A 555 9.72 22.26 -38.00
C GLY A 555 9.91 20.83 -37.49
N ARG A 556 10.68 20.02 -38.22
CA ARG A 556 11.26 18.79 -37.65
C ARG A 556 12.38 19.23 -36.70
N ALA A 557 12.19 19.04 -35.40
CA ALA A 557 13.23 19.27 -34.40
C ALA A 557 13.86 17.92 -33.99
N GLN A 558 15.18 17.84 -34.01
CA GLN A 558 15.93 16.70 -33.48
C GLN A 558 16.82 17.21 -32.34
N THR A 559 16.77 16.53 -31.19
CA THR A 559 17.63 16.83 -30.04
C THR A 559 18.51 15.62 -29.75
N LEU A 560 19.83 15.82 -29.66
CA LEU A 560 20.78 14.78 -29.32
C LEU A 560 21.27 14.96 -27.87
N GLY A 561 20.93 14.03 -26.99
CA GLY A 561 21.40 14.04 -25.61
C GLY A 561 22.87 13.60 -25.51
N LEU A 562 23.77 14.51 -25.15
CA LEU A 562 25.19 14.22 -24.93
C LEU A 562 25.54 14.26 -23.44
N ARG A 563 26.34 13.29 -22.97
CA ARG A 563 26.98 13.30 -21.63
C ARG A 563 28.25 14.15 -21.64
N PRO A 564 28.79 14.54 -20.46
CA PRO A 564 30.09 15.22 -20.39
C PRO A 564 31.18 14.45 -21.17
N ALA A 565 31.92 15.18 -22.01
CA ALA A 565 32.97 14.66 -22.90
C ALA A 565 32.50 13.77 -24.07
N GLN A 566 31.20 13.75 -24.41
CA GLN A 566 30.72 13.14 -25.66
C GLN A 566 30.62 14.18 -26.80
N GLY A 567 30.91 13.74 -28.02
CA GLY A 567 30.56 14.43 -29.25
C GLY A 567 29.52 13.63 -30.03
N GLY A 568 28.70 14.32 -30.81
CA GLY A 568 27.74 13.69 -31.71
C GLY A 568 27.40 14.64 -32.84
N PHE A 569 26.93 14.09 -33.96
CA PHE A 569 26.49 14.85 -35.12
C PHE A 569 25.05 14.46 -35.45
N VAL A 570 24.30 15.42 -36.00
CA VAL A 570 22.93 15.22 -36.48
C VAL A 570 22.96 15.47 -37.97
N GLU A 571 22.58 14.45 -38.76
CA GLU A 571 22.40 14.60 -40.20
C GLU A 571 20.95 14.99 -40.48
N LEU A 572 20.77 16.14 -41.11
CA LEU A 572 19.47 16.67 -41.49
C LEU A 572 19.47 16.96 -42.99
N VAL A 573 18.44 16.49 -43.69
CA VAL A 573 18.12 16.89 -45.06
C VAL A 573 16.81 17.68 -45.03
N PRO A 574 16.84 19.01 -45.31
CA PRO A 574 15.64 19.82 -45.41
C PRO A 574 14.77 19.33 -46.58
N ALA A 575 13.49 19.09 -46.33
CA ALA A 575 12.58 18.57 -47.36
C ALA A 575 12.01 19.67 -48.27
N VAL A 576 12.12 20.95 -47.87
CA VAL A 576 11.55 22.11 -48.57
C VAL A 576 12.54 23.27 -48.46
N ALA A 577 12.53 24.19 -49.42
CA ALA A 577 13.24 25.46 -49.29
C ALA A 577 12.64 26.29 -48.14
N GLY A 578 13.48 26.96 -47.35
CA GLY A 578 13.02 27.71 -46.19
C GLY A 578 14.12 28.11 -45.21
N HIS A 579 13.71 28.78 -44.14
CA HIS A 579 14.57 29.22 -43.05
C HIS A 579 14.33 28.33 -41.82
N TYR A 580 15.36 27.63 -41.39
CA TYR A 580 15.30 26.67 -40.29
C TYR A 580 16.07 27.21 -39.09
N PRO A 581 15.39 27.63 -38.00
CA PRO A 581 16.08 28.08 -36.80
C PRO A 581 16.76 26.89 -36.11
N PHE A 582 17.97 27.10 -35.61
CA PHE A 582 18.69 26.12 -34.78
C PHE A 582 19.31 26.81 -33.56
N VAL A 583 19.45 26.04 -32.48
CA VAL A 583 20.02 26.50 -31.20
C VAL A 583 21.12 25.54 -30.75
N SER A 584 22.02 26.03 -29.90
CA SER A 584 23.05 25.20 -29.28
C SER A 584 22.43 24.14 -28.36
N HIS A 585 23.03 22.96 -28.29
CA HIS A 585 22.67 21.90 -27.33
C HIS A 585 22.87 22.33 -25.86
N ARG A 586 23.62 23.41 -25.61
CA ARG A 586 23.74 24.04 -24.28
C ARG A 586 22.62 25.07 -24.12
N MET A 587 21.52 24.68 -23.47
CA MET A 587 20.33 25.52 -23.31
C MET A 587 20.61 26.89 -22.67
N VAL A 588 21.63 27.01 -21.82
CA VAL A 588 22.04 28.29 -21.23
C VAL A 588 22.50 29.32 -22.28
N ASP A 589 23.07 28.85 -23.40
CA ASP A 589 23.49 29.73 -24.49
C ASP A 589 22.27 30.19 -25.30
N ALA A 590 21.31 29.28 -25.53
CA ALA A 590 20.04 29.61 -26.19
C ALA A 590 19.23 30.63 -25.38
N GLU A 591 19.13 30.48 -24.06
CA GLU A 591 18.51 31.45 -23.15
C GLU A 591 19.20 32.83 -23.17
N ARG A 592 20.52 32.84 -23.42
CA ARG A 592 21.31 34.06 -23.62
C ARG A 592 21.23 34.61 -25.06
N GLY A 593 20.40 34.02 -25.91
CA GLY A 593 20.12 34.48 -27.26
C GLY A 593 20.96 33.81 -28.35
N ALA A 594 21.71 32.75 -28.08
CA ALA A 594 22.45 32.03 -29.11
C ALA A 594 21.52 31.17 -29.97
N HIS A 595 21.14 31.70 -31.13
CA HIS A 595 20.38 31.02 -32.18
C HIS A 595 20.97 31.35 -33.55
N GLY A 596 20.79 30.44 -34.50
CA GLY A 596 21.16 30.62 -35.91
C GLY A 596 19.98 30.28 -36.82
N ILE A 597 20.08 30.66 -38.09
CA ILE A 597 19.11 30.30 -39.12
C ILE A 597 19.89 29.61 -40.25
N LEU A 598 19.48 28.39 -40.58
CA LEU A 598 19.91 27.69 -41.78
C LEU A 598 18.95 28.07 -42.91
N GLU A 599 19.46 28.80 -43.90
CA GLU A 599 18.72 29.10 -45.12
C GLU A 599 18.93 27.99 -46.15
N VAL A 600 17.83 27.47 -46.69
CA VAL A 600 17.83 26.43 -47.72
C VAL A 600 17.16 27.02 -48.95
N ALA A 601 17.98 27.35 -49.96
CA ALA A 601 17.50 27.77 -51.27
C ALA A 601 17.11 26.54 -52.10
N GLY A 602 15.99 26.66 -52.84
CA GLY A 602 15.42 25.60 -53.67
C GLY A 602 16.07 25.45 -55.04
#